data_AF-A0A3A9JRK9-F1
#
_entry.id   AF-A0A3A9JRK9-F1
#
_cell.length_a   1.000
_cell.length_b   1.000
_cell.length_c   1.000
_cell.angle_alpha   90.00
_cell.angle_beta   90.00
_cell.angle_gamma   90.00
#
_symmetry.space_group_name_H-M   'P 1'
#
loop_
_entity.id
_entity.type
_entity.pdbx_description
1 polymer ?
#
loop_
_entity_poly.entity_id
_entity_poly.type
_entity_poly.pdbx_seq_one_letter_code
_entity_poly.pdbx_strand_id
1 'polypeptide(L)'
;MVRGTAGPVKFSAGTEPPRTPAPPLATDCHHHVYDARFPADPRTQLRPPDASPEDYRALARRLGTQRSVLVTPSTYGTDNRLHLQAMRELGPERARMVAVVDTSVTDAQLREMHEAGVRGIRFNLVQAGVTTVDMLEPLSTRVQALGWHTQIHMLGDQIAEHEALFLR
;
A
#
# COMPACT_ATOMS: atom_id res chain seq x y z
N MET A 1 -24.44 -2.39 9.19
CA MET A 1 -23.95 -2.49 7.79
C MET A 1 -23.88 -1.11 7.18
N VAL A 2 -22.94 -0.87 6.27
CA VAL A 2 -22.73 0.41 5.58
C VAL A 2 -23.10 0.20 4.11
N ARG A 3 -24.13 0.91 3.63
CA ARG A 3 -24.50 0.90 2.21
C ARG A 3 -23.65 1.92 1.47
N GLY A 4 -23.13 1.52 0.32
CA GLY A 4 -22.44 2.44 -0.57
C GLY A 4 -23.41 3.33 -1.36
N THR A 5 -22.87 4.36 -2.00
CA THR A 5 -23.62 5.30 -2.84
C THR A 5 -23.35 5.04 -4.32
N ALA A 6 -24.41 4.95 -5.13
CA ALA A 6 -24.27 4.81 -6.59
C ALA A 6 -23.65 6.07 -7.22
N GLY A 7 -22.95 5.88 -8.33
CA GLY A 7 -22.36 6.96 -9.12
C GLY A 7 -21.08 6.55 -9.86
N PRO A 8 -20.71 7.32 -10.89
CA PRO A 8 -19.42 7.16 -11.55
C PRO A 8 -18.29 7.53 -10.58
N VAL A 9 -17.20 6.77 -10.64
CA VAL A 9 -15.97 7.02 -9.86
C VAL A 9 -14.79 6.93 -10.81
N LYS A 10 -13.86 7.88 -10.71
CA LYS A 10 -12.65 7.91 -11.53
C LYS A 10 -11.85 6.61 -11.36
N PHE A 11 -11.18 6.16 -12.43
CA PHE A 11 -10.35 4.94 -12.44
C PHE A 11 -11.07 3.65 -12.06
N SER A 12 -12.41 3.63 -12.12
CA SER A 12 -13.21 2.48 -11.71
C SER A 12 -14.30 2.20 -12.74
N ALA A 13 -14.55 0.92 -13.01
CA ALA A 13 -15.71 0.48 -13.80
C ALA A 13 -16.98 0.39 -12.93
N GLY A 14 -18.14 0.32 -13.59
CA GLY A 14 -19.46 0.23 -12.96
C GLY A 14 -19.91 1.52 -12.26
N THR A 15 -21.17 1.57 -11.83
CA THR A 15 -21.78 2.72 -11.11
C THR A 15 -22.52 2.31 -9.85
N GLU A 16 -22.92 1.05 -9.71
CA GLU A 16 -23.71 0.56 -8.59
C GLU A 16 -22.84 0.20 -7.37
N PRO A 17 -23.35 0.40 -6.15
CA PRO A 17 -22.70 -0.14 -4.95
C PRO A 17 -22.80 -1.68 -4.91
N PRO A 18 -21.97 -2.37 -4.10
CA PRO A 18 -22.10 -3.81 -3.89
C PRO A 18 -23.49 -4.20 -3.42
N ARG A 19 -24.04 -5.31 -3.97
CA ARG A 19 -25.36 -5.84 -3.57
C ARG A 19 -25.42 -6.18 -2.08
N THR A 20 -24.33 -6.71 -1.55
CA THR A 20 -24.15 -6.97 -0.13
C THR A 20 -23.48 -5.76 0.52
N PRO A 21 -24.15 -5.08 1.48
CA PRO A 21 -23.55 -3.96 2.19
C PRO A 21 -22.30 -4.37 2.97
N ALA A 22 -21.33 -3.47 3.06
CA ALA A 22 -20.13 -3.72 3.85
C ALA A 22 -20.46 -3.80 5.36
N PRO A 23 -19.76 -4.64 6.14
CA PRO A 23 -19.85 -4.55 7.60
C PRO A 23 -19.31 -3.19 8.09
N PRO A 24 -19.74 -2.70 9.26
CA PRO A 24 -19.13 -1.53 9.87
C PRO A 24 -17.61 -1.68 9.97
N LEU A 25 -16.90 -0.60 9.71
CA LEU A 25 -15.44 -0.54 9.72
C LEU A 25 -14.76 -1.48 8.71
N ALA A 26 -15.44 -1.87 7.63
CA ALA A 26 -14.80 -2.61 6.55
C ALA A 26 -13.56 -1.86 6.03
N THR A 27 -12.48 -2.62 5.81
CA THR A 27 -11.18 -2.10 5.38
C THR A 27 -10.92 -2.50 3.94
N ASP A 28 -10.56 -1.53 3.12
CA ASP A 28 -9.87 -1.81 1.86
C ASP A 28 -8.37 -1.96 2.13
N CYS A 29 -7.86 -3.17 1.97
CA CYS A 29 -6.51 -3.52 2.43
C CYS A 29 -5.40 -3.19 1.42
N HIS A 30 -5.72 -2.67 0.23
CA HIS A 30 -4.69 -2.36 -0.75
C HIS A 30 -5.16 -1.37 -1.81
N HIS A 31 -4.66 -0.14 -1.74
CA HIS A 31 -4.78 0.82 -2.84
C HIS A 31 -3.54 1.72 -2.95
N HIS A 32 -3.45 2.42 -4.09
CA HIS A 32 -2.38 3.36 -4.41
C HIS A 32 -2.96 4.74 -4.69
N VAL A 33 -2.12 5.76 -4.56
CA VAL A 33 -2.39 7.12 -5.06
C VAL A 33 -1.23 7.53 -5.96
N TYR A 34 -1.50 8.43 -6.90
CA TYR A 34 -0.54 8.91 -7.88
C TYR A 34 -0.62 10.42 -8.01
N ASP A 35 0.55 11.04 -8.07
CA ASP A 35 0.74 12.48 -8.21
C ASP A 35 2.07 12.77 -8.91
N ALA A 36 2.01 13.38 -10.09
CA ALA A 36 3.16 13.72 -10.91
C ALA A 36 4.10 14.77 -10.28
N ARG A 37 3.69 15.46 -9.20
CA ARG A 37 4.56 16.38 -8.45
C ARG A 37 5.64 15.67 -7.65
N PHE A 38 5.46 14.37 -7.35
CA PHE A 38 6.46 13.55 -6.69
C PHE A 38 7.29 12.80 -7.74
N PRO A 39 8.63 12.77 -7.59
CA PRO A 39 9.50 12.14 -8.58
C PRO A 39 9.23 10.63 -8.66
N ALA A 40 9.07 10.12 -9.89
CA ALA A 40 9.05 8.69 -10.13
C ALA A 40 10.47 8.11 -9.99
N ASP A 41 10.57 6.86 -9.51
CA ASP A 41 11.83 6.13 -9.49
C ASP A 41 12.36 5.97 -10.94
N PRO A 42 13.64 6.27 -11.22
CA PRO A 42 14.20 6.16 -12.57
C PRO A 42 14.07 4.76 -13.20
N ARG A 43 13.96 3.70 -12.38
CA ARG A 43 13.84 2.31 -12.83
C ARG A 43 12.41 1.92 -13.21
N THR A 44 11.40 2.68 -12.79
CA THR A 44 10.01 2.30 -13.07
C THR A 44 9.65 2.58 -14.52
N GLN A 45 8.88 1.68 -15.12
CA GLN A 45 8.24 1.86 -16.43
C GLN A 45 6.76 2.27 -16.30
N LEU A 46 6.20 2.18 -15.08
CA LEU A 46 4.80 2.48 -14.84
C LEU A 46 4.62 3.99 -14.58
N ARG A 47 3.79 4.64 -15.39
CA ARG A 47 3.41 6.06 -15.25
C ARG A 47 1.88 6.22 -15.29
N PRO A 48 1.15 5.87 -14.21
CA PRO A 48 -0.29 6.03 -14.17
C PRO A 48 -0.66 7.53 -14.13
N PRO A 49 -1.88 7.89 -14.56
CA PRO A 49 -2.39 9.25 -14.37
C PRO A 49 -2.59 9.58 -12.88
N ASP A 50 -2.65 10.87 -12.57
CA ASP A 50 -2.86 11.34 -11.19
C ASP A 50 -4.18 10.83 -10.59
N ALA A 51 -4.05 10.17 -9.43
CA ALA A 51 -5.13 9.59 -8.65
C ALA A 51 -5.00 10.03 -7.19
N SER A 52 -5.87 10.95 -6.80
CA SER A 52 -5.81 11.64 -5.50
C SER A 52 -6.47 10.84 -4.38
N PRO A 53 -6.21 11.20 -3.11
CA PRO A 53 -6.97 10.69 -1.98
C PRO A 53 -8.48 10.94 -2.09
N GLU A 54 -8.93 12.03 -2.72
CA GLU A 54 -10.37 12.27 -2.92
C GLU A 54 -10.97 11.34 -3.97
N ASP A 55 -10.23 11.03 -5.05
CA ASP A 55 -10.66 10.01 -6.02
C ASP A 55 -10.88 8.66 -5.31
N TYR A 56 -9.97 8.31 -4.39
CA TYR A 56 -10.12 7.13 -3.55
C TYR A 56 -11.33 7.21 -2.60
N ARG A 57 -11.56 8.35 -1.93
CA ARG A 57 -12.73 8.52 -1.04
C ARG A 57 -14.04 8.33 -1.80
N ALA A 58 -14.12 8.77 -3.05
CA ALA A 58 -15.29 8.53 -3.89
C ALA A 58 -15.53 7.03 -4.11
N LEU A 59 -14.47 6.25 -4.35
CA LEU A 59 -14.57 4.80 -4.46
C LEU A 59 -14.98 4.16 -3.13
N ALA A 60 -14.36 4.56 -2.01
CA ALA A 60 -14.69 4.04 -0.68
C ALA A 60 -16.17 4.29 -0.32
N ARG A 61 -16.70 5.49 -0.62
CA ARG A 61 -18.13 5.81 -0.46
C ARG A 61 -19.03 4.89 -1.30
N ARG A 62 -18.62 4.57 -2.53
CA ARG A 62 -19.38 3.64 -3.39
C ARG A 62 -19.33 2.20 -2.89
N LEU A 63 -18.21 1.76 -2.33
CA LEU A 63 -18.05 0.40 -1.81
C LEU A 63 -18.59 0.23 -0.38
N GLY A 64 -18.76 1.32 0.36
CA GLY A 64 -19.14 1.30 1.77
C GLY A 64 -17.97 0.97 2.73
N THR A 65 -16.72 1.01 2.26
CA THR A 65 -15.54 0.84 3.11
C THR A 65 -15.26 2.10 3.92
N GLN A 66 -14.74 1.93 5.13
CA GLN A 66 -14.56 3.02 6.10
C GLN A 66 -13.12 3.19 6.56
N ARG A 67 -12.28 2.17 6.33
CA ARG A 67 -10.85 2.16 6.61
C ARG A 67 -10.09 1.77 5.35
N SER A 68 -8.83 2.19 5.25
CA SER A 68 -7.99 1.82 4.12
C SER A 68 -6.52 1.61 4.47
N VAL A 69 -5.82 0.88 3.61
CA VAL A 69 -4.38 0.70 3.66
C VAL A 69 -3.76 1.19 2.35
N LEU A 70 -2.98 2.28 2.45
CA LEU A 70 -2.18 2.79 1.34
C LEU A 70 -0.91 1.99 1.20
N VAL A 71 -0.55 1.67 -0.03
CA VAL A 71 0.65 0.91 -0.33
C VAL A 71 1.50 1.70 -1.29
N THR A 72 2.78 1.94 -0.99
CA THR A 72 3.67 2.60 -1.95
C THR A 72 3.84 1.71 -3.21
N PRO A 73 3.48 2.17 -4.42
CA PRO A 73 3.70 1.46 -5.66
C PRO A 73 5.17 1.55 -6.08
N SER A 74 5.60 0.64 -6.95
CA SER A 74 6.95 0.63 -7.55
C SER A 74 7.29 1.93 -8.28
N THR A 75 6.27 2.68 -8.73
CA THR A 75 6.44 4.01 -9.36
C THR A 75 7.27 4.97 -8.53
N TYR A 76 7.23 4.90 -7.20
CA TYR A 76 7.95 5.84 -6.32
C TYR A 76 9.19 5.23 -5.65
N GLY A 77 9.53 3.97 -5.92
CA GLY A 77 10.68 3.31 -5.29
C GLY A 77 10.56 3.32 -3.76
N THR A 78 11.59 3.80 -3.07
CA THR A 78 11.60 4.00 -1.60
C THR A 78 11.10 5.38 -1.15
N ASP A 79 10.65 6.24 -2.08
CA ASP A 79 10.06 7.54 -1.73
C ASP A 79 8.62 7.36 -1.24
N ASN A 80 8.48 7.30 0.08
CA ASN A 80 7.20 7.12 0.76
C ASN A 80 6.46 8.45 1.02
N ARG A 81 7.00 9.60 0.62
CA ARG A 81 6.49 10.93 1.04
C ARG A 81 5.06 11.18 0.56
N LEU A 82 4.74 10.84 -0.69
CA LEU A 82 3.38 10.97 -1.24
C LEU A 82 2.37 10.14 -0.43
N HIS A 83 2.71 8.89 -0.13
CA HIS A 83 1.79 7.97 0.54
C HIS A 83 1.62 8.32 2.03
N LEU A 84 2.68 8.81 2.67
CA LEU A 84 2.60 9.40 4.01
C LEU A 84 1.70 10.64 4.03
N GLN A 85 1.81 11.51 3.03
CA GLN A 85 0.93 12.68 2.90
C GLN A 85 -0.53 12.25 2.69
N ALA A 86 -0.78 11.37 1.73
CA ALA A 86 -2.12 10.87 1.43
C ALA A 86 -2.78 10.16 2.62
N MET A 87 -2.01 9.39 3.41
CA MET A 87 -2.52 8.78 4.65
C MET A 87 -2.96 9.83 5.67
N ARG A 88 -2.20 10.91 5.85
CA ARG A 88 -2.59 12.02 6.73
C ARG A 88 -3.87 12.70 6.24
N GLU A 89 -3.99 12.91 4.93
CA GLU A 89 -5.21 13.47 4.33
C GLU A 89 -6.42 12.56 4.55
N LEU A 90 -6.27 11.23 4.39
CA LEU A 90 -7.36 10.26 4.59
C LEU A 90 -7.77 10.08 6.06
N GLY A 91 -6.95 10.55 7.01
CA GLY A 91 -7.23 10.54 8.44
C GLY A 91 -6.54 9.36 9.16
N PRO A 92 -5.70 9.61 10.18
CA PRO A 92 -4.97 8.56 10.90
C PRO A 92 -5.87 7.64 11.74
N GLU A 93 -7.15 7.95 11.89
CA GLU A 93 -8.14 7.06 12.51
C GLU A 93 -8.73 6.04 11.53
N ARG A 94 -8.56 6.26 10.21
CA ARG A 94 -9.13 5.42 9.14
C ARG A 94 -8.09 4.83 8.20
N ALA A 95 -6.92 5.42 8.07
CA ALA A 95 -5.89 4.98 7.12
C ALA A 95 -4.63 4.46 7.82
N ARG A 96 -4.05 3.40 7.27
CA ARG A 96 -2.68 2.93 7.57
C ARG A 96 -1.89 2.83 6.28
N MET A 97 -0.59 2.58 6.41
CA MET A 97 0.31 2.51 5.26
C MET A 97 1.22 1.29 5.31
N VAL A 98 1.53 0.76 4.12
CA VAL A 98 2.62 -0.18 3.85
C VAL A 98 3.67 0.57 3.02
N ALA A 99 4.86 0.73 3.58
CA ALA A 99 5.97 1.45 2.96
C ALA A 99 6.79 0.53 2.04
N VAL A 100 7.62 1.13 1.18
CA VAL A 100 8.71 0.43 0.49
C VAL A 100 10.02 1.00 1.02
N VAL A 101 10.91 0.13 1.49
CA VAL A 101 12.22 0.50 2.03
C VAL A 101 13.29 -0.40 1.44
N ASP A 102 14.55 0.01 1.54
CA ASP A 102 15.70 -0.83 1.22
C ASP A 102 16.58 -1.07 2.46
N THR A 103 17.66 -1.83 2.30
CA THR A 103 18.55 -2.22 3.41
C THR A 103 19.32 -1.05 4.02
N SER A 104 19.34 0.13 3.38
CA SER A 104 19.92 1.35 3.95
C SER A 104 19.02 2.02 5.00
N VAL A 105 17.75 1.60 5.11
CA VAL A 105 16.84 2.15 6.12
C VAL A 105 17.37 1.92 7.53
N THR A 106 17.34 2.96 8.35
CA THR A 106 17.77 2.91 9.76
C THR A 106 16.61 2.58 10.69
N ASP A 107 16.90 2.07 11.89
CA ASP A 107 15.84 1.80 12.88
C ASP A 107 15.16 3.09 13.35
N ALA A 108 15.88 4.22 13.34
CA ALA A 108 15.30 5.53 13.63
C ALA A 108 14.24 5.90 12.58
N GLN A 109 14.55 5.73 11.29
CA GLN A 109 13.58 5.97 10.21
C GLN A 109 12.38 5.01 10.28
N LEU A 110 12.60 3.74 10.63
CA LEU A 110 11.48 2.79 10.82
C LEU A 110 10.57 3.21 11.98
N ARG A 111 11.14 3.69 13.10
CA ARG A 111 10.37 4.24 14.22
C ARG A 111 9.61 5.51 13.82
N GLU A 112 10.23 6.44 13.11
CA GLU A 112 9.55 7.64 12.59
C GLU A 112 8.36 7.27 11.69
N MET A 113 8.52 6.27 10.82
CA MET A 113 7.44 5.74 10.00
C MET A 113 6.34 5.07 10.86
N HIS A 114 6.72 4.40 11.95
CA HIS A 114 5.76 3.80 12.89
C HIS A 114 4.88 4.87 13.54
N GLU A 115 5.49 5.91 14.06
CA GLU A 115 4.77 7.05 14.65
C GLU A 115 3.88 7.75 13.62
N ALA A 116 4.32 7.81 12.36
CA ALA A 116 3.52 8.37 11.28
C ALA A 116 2.30 7.51 10.90
N GLY A 117 2.24 6.23 11.26
CA GLY A 117 1.11 5.32 10.98
C GLY A 117 1.40 4.18 10.00
N VAL A 118 2.66 3.98 9.59
CA VAL A 118 3.06 2.82 8.78
C VAL A 118 3.01 1.55 9.63
N ARG A 119 2.50 0.44 9.07
CA ARG A 119 2.33 -0.85 9.76
C ARG A 119 2.80 -2.06 8.94
N GLY A 120 3.54 -1.81 7.87
CA GLY A 120 4.12 -2.86 7.06
C GLY A 120 5.13 -2.35 6.04
N ILE A 121 5.89 -3.27 5.47
CA ILE A 121 6.74 -3.03 4.30
C ILE A 121 6.33 -3.93 3.15
N ARG A 122 6.56 -3.49 1.91
CA ARG A 122 6.22 -4.21 0.69
C ARG A 122 7.46 -4.61 -0.10
N PHE A 123 7.43 -5.83 -0.59
CA PHE A 123 8.35 -6.36 -1.61
C PHE A 123 7.57 -6.61 -2.90
N ASN A 124 7.93 -5.89 -3.96
CA ASN A 124 7.41 -6.12 -5.30
C ASN A 124 8.50 -6.78 -6.15
N LEU A 125 8.33 -8.06 -6.41
CA LEU A 125 9.33 -8.93 -7.04
C LEU A 125 8.92 -9.38 -8.44
N VAL A 126 7.73 -8.98 -8.89
CA VAL A 126 7.24 -9.16 -10.27
C VAL A 126 7.66 -8.00 -11.17
N GLN A 127 7.72 -6.79 -10.62
CA GLN A 127 8.06 -5.59 -11.39
C GLN A 127 9.49 -5.13 -11.06
N ALA A 128 10.16 -4.54 -12.05
CA ALA A 128 11.45 -3.89 -11.83
C ALA A 128 11.32 -2.82 -10.73
N GLY A 129 12.26 -2.83 -9.79
CA GLY A 129 12.19 -1.96 -8.62
C GLY A 129 13.42 -2.09 -7.73
N VAL A 130 13.27 -1.57 -6.51
CA VAL A 130 14.34 -1.53 -5.50
C VAL A 130 14.43 -2.79 -4.65
N THR A 131 13.34 -3.54 -4.52
CA THR A 131 13.25 -4.68 -3.61
C THR A 131 13.68 -5.98 -4.29
N THR A 132 14.47 -6.79 -3.59
CA THR A 132 14.91 -8.12 -4.01
C THR A 132 14.56 -9.18 -2.96
N VAL A 133 14.68 -10.46 -3.30
CA VAL A 133 14.36 -11.57 -2.40
C VAL A 133 15.30 -11.61 -1.19
N ASP A 134 16.60 -11.37 -1.40
CA ASP A 134 17.63 -11.39 -0.34
C ASP A 134 17.40 -10.34 0.76
N MET A 135 16.61 -9.31 0.46
CA MET A 135 16.24 -8.28 1.42
C MET A 135 15.09 -8.69 2.36
N LEU A 136 14.33 -9.76 2.04
CA LEU A 136 13.14 -10.16 2.80
C LEU A 136 13.45 -10.53 4.26
N GLU A 137 14.34 -11.49 4.49
CA GLU A 137 14.69 -11.98 5.83
C GLU A 137 15.27 -10.88 6.74
N PRO A 138 16.29 -10.10 6.33
CA PRO A 138 16.86 -9.07 7.21
C PRO A 138 15.86 -7.93 7.52
N LEU A 139 15.05 -7.49 6.55
CA LEU A 139 14.10 -6.40 6.79
C LEU A 139 12.85 -6.87 7.55
N SER A 140 12.33 -8.06 7.25
CA SER A 140 11.18 -8.63 7.97
C SER A 140 11.49 -8.80 9.46
N THR A 141 12.68 -9.29 9.80
CA THR A 141 13.15 -9.40 11.19
C THR A 141 13.15 -8.04 11.90
N ARG A 142 13.62 -6.98 11.24
CA ARG A 142 13.65 -5.63 11.82
C ARG A 142 12.26 -5.05 12.04
N VAL A 143 11.34 -5.20 11.09
CA VAL A 143 10.00 -4.64 11.22
C VAL A 143 9.09 -5.47 12.12
N GLN A 144 9.38 -6.76 12.32
CA GLN A 144 8.70 -7.61 13.29
C GLN A 144 8.78 -7.01 14.70
N ALA A 145 9.92 -6.43 15.09
CA ALA A 145 10.09 -5.76 16.38
C ALA A 145 9.15 -4.55 16.58
N LEU A 146 8.59 -4.00 15.49
CA LEU A 146 7.60 -2.92 15.50
C LEU A 146 6.14 -3.42 15.39
N GLY A 147 5.95 -4.75 15.36
CA GLY A 147 4.64 -5.38 15.12
C GLY A 147 4.12 -5.19 13.69
N TRP A 148 5.00 -4.93 12.73
CA TRP A 148 4.63 -4.73 11.32
C TRP A 148 4.56 -6.06 10.55
N HIS A 149 3.82 -6.04 9.45
CA HIS A 149 3.76 -7.16 8.52
C HIS A 149 4.62 -6.92 7.27
N THR A 150 4.94 -8.00 6.57
CA THR A 150 5.60 -7.98 5.26
C THR A 150 4.57 -8.33 4.18
N GLN A 151 4.36 -7.42 3.22
CA GLN A 151 3.53 -7.68 2.05
C GLN A 151 4.42 -8.14 0.88
N ILE A 152 4.06 -9.25 0.25
CA ILE A 152 4.84 -9.87 -0.82
C ILE A 152 4.01 -9.91 -2.09
N HIS A 153 4.58 -9.38 -3.17
CA HIS A 153 4.04 -9.49 -4.52
C HIS A 153 5.05 -10.27 -5.37
N MET A 154 4.75 -11.55 -5.56
CA MET A 154 5.50 -12.55 -6.32
C MET A 154 4.53 -13.33 -7.22
N LEU A 155 5.06 -13.95 -8.28
CA LEU A 155 4.31 -14.97 -9.03
C LEU A 155 4.14 -16.26 -8.20
N GLY A 156 3.16 -17.07 -8.54
CA GLY A 156 2.84 -18.29 -7.78
C GLY A 156 3.96 -19.34 -7.78
N ASP A 157 4.64 -19.50 -8.92
CA ASP A 157 5.83 -20.34 -9.07
C ASP A 157 7.01 -19.83 -8.23
N GLN A 158 7.26 -18.51 -8.25
CA GLN A 158 8.27 -17.89 -7.41
C GLN A 158 8.02 -18.12 -5.92
N ILE A 159 6.75 -18.07 -5.47
CA ILE A 159 6.41 -18.38 -4.06
C ILE A 159 6.79 -19.82 -3.74
N ALA A 160 6.46 -20.78 -4.61
CA ALA A 160 6.78 -22.19 -4.42
C ALA A 160 8.31 -22.44 -4.40
N GLU A 161 9.05 -21.80 -5.31
CA GLU A 161 10.53 -21.88 -5.35
C GLU A 161 11.19 -21.37 -4.06
N HIS A 162 10.55 -20.40 -3.38
CA HIS A 162 11.05 -19.79 -2.16
C HIS A 162 10.35 -20.32 -0.89
N GLU A 163 9.68 -21.48 -0.94
CA GLU A 163 8.95 -22.06 0.21
C GLU A 163 9.81 -22.08 1.49
N ALA A 164 11.07 -22.49 1.39
CA ALA A 164 12.00 -22.58 2.52
C ALA A 164 12.29 -21.23 3.20
N LEU A 165 12.07 -20.10 2.52
CA LEU A 165 12.17 -18.76 3.10
C LEU A 165 10.95 -18.44 3.99
N PHE A 166 9.76 -18.89 3.60
CA PHE A 166 8.49 -18.56 4.26
C PHE A 166 8.12 -19.48 5.42
N LEU A 167 8.82 -20.61 5.55
CA LEU A 167 8.65 -21.56 6.66
C LEU A 167 9.55 -21.26 7.87
N ARG A 168 10.35 -20.19 7.82
CA ARG A 168 11.20 -19.72 8.93
C ARG A 168 10.44 -18.76 9.83
#